data_AF-A0A3D4PKX6-F1
#
_entry.id   AF-A0A3D4PKX6-F1
#
_cell.length_a   1.000
_cell.length_b   1.000
_cell.length_c   1.000
_cell.angle_alpha   90.00
_cell.angle_beta   90.00
_cell.angle_gamma   90.00
#
_symmetry.space_group_name_H-M   'P 1'
#
loop_
_entity.id
_entity.type
_entity.pdbx_description
1 polymer ?
#
loop_
_entity_poly.entity_id
_entity_poly.type
_entity_poly.pdbx_seq_one_letter_code
_entity_poly.pdbx_strand_id
1 'polypeptide(L)'
;MQLLRAILLVIICLCFSSSILNAQETVNDSLGTKLRLIHGGRFIQGMSGGERVLEQDFPLSTVGQFYGNAEDPAHVTWITKPYYIAETEVTVAQFQAFVKATGYQTSAETAKTQMVGWEPTPEEKPLYQSYDFTRSEKFNWKNPGFEQKPNHPVVGISHADAKAFCEWLSNKEGVTYRLPTEAEWEFACRAGTQTYFSFGDNAKGVVHQYGNLGNAELEKFRKHAAERQWLLDWENAPEDGFVFTSPVGNFQANPWGLHDMHGNVWEWCEDLWLDTVYKDFSRPKYNKPTLTALDPVNRDRPQTSTNDFHTIRGGCWYNGDLPCRSSNRTYWDREDAACYIGFRIVREAGENIPRNALVDYESEKQAIQSIEAAGGEIFSSRGLDLEVRFSGNQIDESAIYALSELRDFKRLNLGWRQRDALISQSAFNAIAELSELESLELGDNVNPDEVNLSVLSKLKNLKVLHFPRSRPLNDSHLKSLASLKSLTDFRCFGTGGGLTDQGLKSISGNRSLEQLHIDENEATGEFLKNFVGCPLKGMTLTGIYNTPGKLNDEGVLTLVEFPLLETLTISRQPELTGKAMNVIVQLKHLQRLQLEDCPQMQDKDFVELSALSRLQYVELT
;
A
#
# COMPACT_ATOMS: atom_id res chain seq x y z
N MET A 1 -43.09 -16.00 -20.46
CA MET A 1 -43.85 -15.70 -19.23
C MET A 1 -43.07 -15.89 -17.93
N GLN A 2 -41.93 -16.59 -17.89
CA GLN A 2 -41.01 -16.59 -16.74
C GLN A 2 -40.02 -15.41 -16.74
N LEU A 3 -39.75 -14.79 -17.90
CA LEU A 3 -38.90 -13.59 -18.01
C LEU A 3 -39.53 -12.30 -17.41
N LEU A 4 -40.87 -12.22 -17.31
CA LEU A 4 -41.57 -11.07 -16.72
C LEU A 4 -41.67 -11.11 -15.19
N ARG A 5 -41.39 -12.26 -14.55
CA ARG A 5 -41.36 -12.36 -13.08
C ARG A 5 -40.01 -11.97 -12.49
N ALA A 6 -38.92 -12.10 -13.25
CA ALA A 6 -37.59 -11.64 -12.83
C ALA A 6 -37.47 -10.10 -12.87
N ILE A 7 -38.11 -9.44 -13.83
CA ILE A 7 -38.09 -7.98 -13.97
C ILE A 7 -39.02 -7.28 -12.94
N LEU A 8 -40.08 -7.96 -12.49
CA LEU A 8 -40.96 -7.40 -11.45
C LEU A 8 -40.39 -7.49 -10.03
N LEU A 9 -39.43 -8.40 -9.76
CA LEU A 9 -38.68 -8.41 -8.49
C LEU A 9 -37.62 -7.30 -8.41
N VAL A 10 -37.07 -6.89 -9.56
CA VAL A 10 -36.07 -5.80 -9.65
C VAL A 10 -36.74 -4.42 -9.52
N ILE A 11 -38.00 -4.27 -9.91
CA ILE A 11 -38.73 -2.98 -9.83
C ILE A 11 -39.43 -2.77 -8.47
N ILE A 12 -39.69 -3.83 -7.69
CA ILE A 12 -40.24 -3.70 -6.32
C ILE A 12 -39.14 -3.41 -5.27
N CYS A 13 -37.86 -3.62 -5.59
CA CYS A 13 -36.74 -3.17 -4.74
C CYS A 13 -36.39 -1.67 -4.89
N LEU A 14 -36.98 -0.95 -5.85
CA LEU A 14 -36.69 0.46 -6.10
C LEU A 14 -37.65 1.45 -5.42
N CYS A 15 -38.56 0.97 -4.56
CA CYS A 15 -39.48 1.82 -3.78
C CYS A 15 -39.44 1.58 -2.25
N PHE A 16 -38.41 0.90 -1.73
CA PHE A 16 -38.17 0.76 -0.28
C PHE A 16 -36.82 1.35 0.18
N SER A 17 -36.22 2.25 -0.60
CA SER A 17 -35.00 2.97 -0.25
C SER A 17 -35.30 4.39 0.24
N SER A 18 -36.07 4.52 1.32
CA SER A 18 -36.15 5.80 2.05
C SER A 18 -36.55 5.62 3.51
N SER A 19 -35.93 4.64 4.17
CA SER A 19 -35.78 4.62 5.62
C SER A 19 -34.55 3.80 6.00
N ILE A 20 -33.41 4.11 5.37
CA ILE A 20 -32.10 3.75 5.93
C ILE A 20 -31.88 4.78 7.04
N LEU A 21 -31.80 4.32 8.29
CA LEU A 21 -31.31 5.15 9.40
C LEU A 21 -29.96 5.73 8.97
N ASN A 22 -29.88 7.06 8.79
CA ASN A 22 -28.58 7.72 8.75
C ASN A 22 -27.93 7.46 10.11
N ALA A 23 -26.87 6.67 10.13
CA ALA A 23 -26.02 6.57 11.31
C ALA A 23 -25.51 7.99 11.62
N GLN A 24 -25.51 8.37 12.90
CA GLN A 24 -25.02 9.68 13.28
C GLN A 24 -23.49 9.67 13.13
N GLU A 25 -22.96 10.37 12.14
CA GLU A 25 -21.51 10.44 11.84
C GLU A 25 -20.66 10.87 13.05
N THR A 26 -21.25 11.66 13.95
CA THR A 26 -20.58 12.17 15.16
C THR A 26 -21.48 12.08 16.37
N VAL A 27 -20.97 11.58 17.49
CA VAL A 27 -21.68 11.54 18.78
C VAL A 27 -20.86 12.30 19.83
N ASN A 28 -21.54 12.84 20.84
CA ASN A 28 -20.87 13.48 21.97
C ASN A 28 -21.15 12.67 23.24
N ASP A 29 -20.13 12.50 24.08
CA ASP A 29 -20.31 11.97 25.44
C ASP A 29 -20.79 13.08 26.41
N SER A 30 -21.06 12.70 27.66
CA SER A 30 -21.48 13.59 28.73
C SER A 30 -20.40 14.56 29.24
N LEU A 31 -19.16 14.43 28.76
CA LEU A 31 -18.03 15.33 29.05
C LEU A 31 -17.76 16.30 27.89
N GLY A 32 -18.51 16.20 26.80
CA GLY A 32 -18.34 17.02 25.61
C GLY A 32 -17.26 16.50 24.65
N THR A 33 -16.75 15.27 24.85
CA THR A 33 -15.87 14.61 23.88
C THR A 33 -16.66 14.35 22.61
N LYS A 34 -16.17 14.82 21.47
CA LYS A 34 -16.71 14.50 20.15
C LYS A 34 -16.09 13.19 19.67
N LEU A 35 -16.90 12.23 19.26
CA LEU A 35 -16.45 10.98 18.67
C LEU A 35 -17.01 10.82 17.26
N ARG A 36 -16.17 10.38 16.31
CA ARG A 36 -16.54 10.12 14.92
C ARG A 36 -16.74 8.64 14.66
N LEU A 37 -17.75 8.31 13.88
CA LEU A 37 -17.99 6.95 13.42
C LEU A 37 -16.93 6.53 12.41
N ILE A 38 -16.26 5.42 12.69
CA ILE A 38 -15.40 4.70 11.77
C ILE A 38 -16.16 3.44 11.36
N HIS A 39 -16.50 3.32 10.07
CA HIS A 39 -17.29 2.21 9.55
C HIS A 39 -16.53 0.87 9.50
N GLY A 40 -15.24 0.89 9.80
CA GLY A 40 -14.34 -0.23 9.53
C GLY A 40 -13.91 -0.27 8.06
N GLY A 41 -13.13 -1.28 7.72
CA GLY A 41 -12.63 -1.51 6.37
C GLY A 41 -11.37 -2.37 6.36
N ARG A 42 -10.78 -2.46 5.17
CA ARG A 42 -9.53 -3.18 4.91
C ARG A 42 -8.39 -2.18 4.77
N PHE A 43 -7.24 -2.45 5.39
CA PHE A 43 -6.03 -1.65 5.20
C PHE A 43 -4.76 -2.51 5.33
N ILE A 44 -3.62 -1.93 4.94
CA ILE A 44 -2.31 -2.50 5.19
C ILE A 44 -1.79 -1.96 6.52
N GLN A 45 -1.67 -2.83 7.51
CA GLN A 45 -1.13 -2.53 8.83
C GLN A 45 0.37 -2.81 8.87
N GLY A 46 1.12 -1.94 9.55
CA GLY A 46 2.58 -2.02 9.64
C GLY A 46 3.28 -1.50 8.39
N MET A 47 4.53 -1.90 8.20
CA MET A 47 5.36 -1.52 7.04
C MET A 47 6.27 -2.67 6.59
N SER A 48 6.68 -2.66 5.33
CA SER A 48 7.61 -3.66 4.79
C SER A 48 9.01 -3.12 4.62
N GLY A 49 10.01 -3.96 4.85
CA GLY A 49 11.43 -3.66 4.61
C GLY A 49 12.19 -3.19 5.84
N GLY A 50 11.48 -3.07 6.97
CA GLY A 50 12.04 -2.82 8.30
C GLY A 50 12.94 -1.58 8.36
N GLU A 51 13.94 -1.66 9.24
CA GLU A 51 14.90 -0.60 9.54
C GLU A 51 15.60 -0.05 8.29
N ARG A 52 15.99 -0.92 7.34
CA ARG A 52 16.73 -0.52 6.14
C ARG A 52 15.98 0.46 5.24
N VAL A 53 14.66 0.31 5.12
CA VAL A 53 13.85 1.27 4.34
C VAL A 53 13.77 2.60 5.08
N LEU A 54 13.57 2.56 6.40
CA LEU A 54 13.55 3.78 7.21
C LEU A 54 14.89 4.52 7.23
N GLU A 55 16.02 3.82 7.21
CA GLU A 55 17.34 4.45 7.10
C GLU A 55 17.54 5.21 5.79
N GLN A 56 16.84 4.81 4.72
CA GLN A 56 16.91 5.51 3.44
C GLN A 56 16.07 6.79 3.44
N ASP A 57 14.88 6.73 4.04
CA ASP A 57 13.91 7.82 4.02
C ASP A 57 14.08 8.80 5.19
N PHE A 58 14.61 8.32 6.32
CA PHE A 58 14.88 9.08 7.55
C PHE A 58 16.32 8.88 8.06
N PRO A 59 17.36 9.12 7.23
CA PRO A 59 18.75 8.78 7.53
C PRO A 59 19.30 9.45 8.79
N LEU A 60 18.77 10.62 9.16
CA LEU A 60 19.17 11.33 10.36
C LEU A 60 18.47 10.81 11.62
N SER A 61 17.27 10.23 11.50
CA SER A 61 16.40 9.87 12.64
C SER A 61 16.56 8.42 13.10
N THR A 62 17.22 7.54 12.32
CA THR A 62 17.37 6.11 12.64
C THR A 62 18.66 5.75 13.38
N VAL A 63 19.62 6.69 13.53
CA VAL A 63 20.95 6.39 14.11
C VAL A 63 20.81 5.95 15.58
N GLY A 64 21.01 4.65 15.84
CA GLY A 64 21.02 4.07 17.18
C GLY A 64 19.67 3.63 17.74
N GLN A 65 18.60 3.61 16.93
CA GLN A 65 17.25 3.18 17.35
C GLN A 65 16.72 2.05 16.43
N PHE A 66 16.31 0.92 17.03
CA PHE A 66 15.82 -0.26 16.31
C PHE A 66 14.34 -0.13 15.86
N TYR A 67 14.02 0.89 15.06
CA TYR A 67 12.67 1.06 14.48
C TYR A 67 12.42 0.15 13.26
N GLY A 68 11.16 -0.03 12.89
CA GLY A 68 10.76 -0.81 11.72
C GLY A 68 10.73 -2.32 11.92
N ASN A 69 11.57 -2.90 12.79
CA ASN A 69 11.63 -4.36 12.99
C ASN A 69 10.35 -4.94 13.62
N ALA A 70 9.72 -4.21 14.54
CA ALA A 70 8.45 -4.60 15.15
C ALA A 70 7.23 -4.18 14.31
N GLU A 71 7.45 -3.35 13.29
CA GLU A 71 6.44 -2.86 12.34
C GLU A 71 6.33 -3.76 11.09
N ASP A 72 7.28 -4.70 10.93
CA ASP A 72 7.38 -5.63 9.81
C ASP A 72 6.87 -7.04 10.19
N PRO A 73 6.21 -7.77 9.27
CA PRO A 73 5.84 -7.34 7.92
C PRO A 73 4.53 -6.54 7.88
N ALA A 74 4.44 -5.64 6.90
CA ALA A 74 3.16 -5.12 6.46
C ALA A 74 2.21 -6.28 6.11
N HIS A 75 0.96 -6.21 6.58
CA HIS A 75 -0.03 -7.26 6.39
C HIS A 75 -1.43 -6.68 6.22
N VAL A 76 -2.32 -7.45 5.58
CA VAL A 76 -3.72 -7.05 5.39
C VAL A 76 -4.48 -7.25 6.70
N THR A 77 -5.08 -6.17 7.18
CA THR A 77 -5.93 -6.14 8.36
C THR A 77 -7.33 -5.64 8.01
N TRP A 78 -8.33 -6.32 8.58
CA TRP A 78 -9.74 -5.95 8.50
C TRP A 78 -10.24 -5.47 9.86
N ILE A 79 -10.83 -4.29 9.87
CA ILE A 79 -11.66 -3.80 10.97
C ILE A 79 -13.12 -3.96 10.52
N THR A 80 -13.81 -4.98 11.02
CA THR A 80 -15.17 -5.32 10.56
C THR A 80 -16.27 -4.80 11.46
N LYS A 81 -15.91 -4.41 12.68
CA LYS A 81 -16.82 -3.79 13.64
C LYS A 81 -16.69 -2.27 13.53
N PRO A 82 -17.76 -1.55 13.18
CA PRO A 82 -17.73 -0.11 13.28
C PRO A 82 -17.56 0.31 14.75
N TYR A 83 -16.96 1.47 14.97
CA TYR A 83 -16.74 2.04 16.30
C TYR A 83 -16.69 3.56 16.20
N TYR A 84 -16.97 4.25 17.30
CA TYR A 84 -16.74 5.68 17.40
C TYR A 84 -15.38 5.92 18.05
N ILE A 85 -14.56 6.82 17.52
CA ILE A 85 -13.28 7.22 18.13
C ILE A 85 -13.29 8.71 18.45
N ALA A 86 -12.75 9.10 19.61
CA ALA A 86 -12.62 10.49 19.99
C ALA A 86 -11.79 11.27 18.96
N GLU A 87 -12.27 12.46 18.57
CA GLU A 87 -11.60 13.36 17.62
C GLU A 87 -10.22 13.79 18.12
N THR A 88 -10.02 13.80 19.44
CA THR A 88 -8.82 14.24 20.14
C THR A 88 -8.49 13.31 21.31
N GLU A 89 -7.30 13.47 21.90
CA GLU A 89 -6.96 12.84 23.17
C GLU A 89 -7.88 13.33 24.30
N VAL A 90 -7.96 12.55 25.39
CA VAL A 90 -8.68 12.95 26.61
C VAL A 90 -7.95 14.13 27.25
N THR A 91 -8.69 15.18 27.54
CA THR A 91 -8.16 16.42 28.11
C THR A 91 -8.01 16.36 29.63
N VAL A 92 -7.16 17.24 30.17
CA VAL A 92 -7.02 17.47 31.62
C VAL A 92 -8.39 17.76 32.27
N ALA A 93 -9.24 18.57 31.64
CA ALA A 93 -10.58 18.90 32.16
C ALA A 93 -11.50 17.67 32.25
N GLN A 94 -11.50 16.83 31.22
CA GLN A 94 -12.30 15.60 31.18
C GLN A 94 -11.83 14.60 32.24
N PHE A 95 -10.51 14.39 32.37
CA PHE A 95 -9.95 13.53 33.40
C PHE A 95 -10.19 14.07 34.82
N GLN A 96 -10.11 15.38 35.01
CA GLN A 96 -10.44 16.03 36.28
C GLN A 96 -11.92 15.82 36.66
N ALA A 97 -12.84 15.80 35.69
CA ALA A 97 -14.24 15.50 35.95
C ALA A 97 -14.45 14.06 36.45
N PHE A 98 -13.72 13.10 35.88
CA PHE A 98 -13.66 11.73 36.38
C PHE A 98 -13.17 11.67 37.82
N VAL A 99 -11.98 12.24 38.11
CA VAL A 99 -11.40 12.25 39.45
C VAL A 99 -12.33 12.90 40.47
N LYS A 100 -12.98 14.02 40.11
CA LYS A 100 -13.94 14.70 40.98
C LYS A 100 -15.18 13.86 41.27
N ALA A 101 -15.67 13.09 40.30
CA ALA A 101 -16.87 12.28 40.44
C ALA A 101 -16.64 11.01 41.26
N THR A 102 -15.44 10.45 41.22
CA THR A 102 -15.13 9.13 41.79
C THR A 102 -14.21 9.19 43.02
N GLY A 103 -13.48 10.29 43.20
CA GLY A 103 -12.39 10.36 44.18
C GLY A 103 -11.16 9.53 43.78
N TYR A 104 -11.03 9.18 42.49
CA TYR A 104 -9.96 8.33 41.99
C TYR A 104 -8.56 8.91 42.25
N GLN A 105 -7.63 8.05 42.64
CA GLN A 105 -6.21 8.37 42.75
C GLN A 105 -5.46 7.52 41.74
N THR A 106 -4.64 8.17 40.91
CA THR A 106 -3.89 7.51 39.85
C THR A 106 -2.80 6.58 40.40
N SER A 107 -2.30 5.64 39.59
CA SER A 107 -1.16 4.78 39.96
C SER A 107 0.06 5.60 40.40
N ALA A 108 0.31 6.75 39.76
CA ALA A 108 1.35 7.71 40.14
C ALA A 108 1.09 8.38 41.51
N GLU A 109 -0.15 8.70 41.86
CA GLU A 109 -0.52 9.34 43.13
C GLU A 109 -0.54 8.36 44.31
N THR A 110 -0.79 7.08 44.06
CA THR A 110 -0.82 6.04 45.11
C THR A 110 0.57 5.50 45.47
N ALA A 111 1.63 6.04 44.85
CA ALA A 111 3.02 5.59 44.97
C ALA A 111 3.24 4.09 44.68
N LYS A 112 2.30 3.45 43.96
CA LYS A 112 2.50 2.08 43.43
C LYS A 112 3.64 2.07 42.43
N THR A 113 3.69 3.10 41.59
CA THR A 113 4.76 3.37 40.64
C THR A 113 5.11 4.86 40.71
N GLN A 114 6.40 5.17 40.56
CA GLN A 114 6.84 6.55 40.41
C GLN A 114 6.64 6.98 38.95
N MET A 115 6.04 8.14 38.69
CA MET A 115 5.87 8.67 37.34
C MET A 115 7.20 9.21 36.79
N VAL A 116 7.41 9.04 35.48
CA VAL A 116 8.46 9.73 34.73
C VAL A 116 7.98 11.14 34.38
N GLY A 117 8.52 12.14 35.06
CA GLY A 117 8.25 13.56 34.79
C GLY A 117 9.37 14.24 34.03
N TRP A 118 9.07 15.43 33.51
CA TRP A 118 10.07 16.30 32.92
C TRP A 118 10.79 17.09 34.03
N GLU A 119 12.12 16.97 34.06
CA GLU A 119 12.95 17.77 34.94
C GLU A 119 14.24 18.14 34.21
N PRO A 120 14.47 19.43 33.91
CA PRO A 120 15.71 19.83 33.29
C PRO A 120 16.88 19.51 34.23
N THR A 121 17.95 18.96 33.68
CA THR A 121 19.14 18.61 34.47
C THR A 121 19.76 19.87 35.09
N PRO A 122 20.12 19.86 36.39
CA PRO A 122 20.78 21.00 37.05
C PRO A 122 22.10 21.39 36.36
N GLU A 123 22.39 22.69 36.30
CA GLU A 123 23.55 23.28 35.59
C GLU A 123 24.91 22.71 36.03
N GLU A 124 25.00 22.19 37.25
CA GLU A 124 26.24 21.71 37.85
C GLU A 124 26.61 20.28 37.42
N LYS A 125 25.74 19.57 36.68
CA LYS A 125 25.99 18.19 36.25
C LYS A 125 26.66 18.14 34.86
N PRO A 126 27.61 17.21 34.64
CA PRO A 126 28.25 17.05 33.34
C PRO A 126 27.29 16.42 32.31
N LEU A 127 27.54 16.68 31.02
CA LEU A 127 26.70 16.28 29.87
C LEU A 127 26.23 14.81 29.90
N TYR A 128 27.12 13.88 30.25
CA TYR A 128 26.82 12.44 30.32
C TYR A 128 25.85 12.05 31.46
N GLN A 129 25.46 13.01 32.30
CA GLN A 129 24.44 12.87 33.36
C GLN A 129 23.17 13.68 33.06
N SER A 130 23.00 14.17 31.83
CA SER A 130 21.77 14.86 31.42
C SER A 130 20.62 13.86 31.30
N TYR A 131 19.69 13.91 32.25
CA TYR A 131 18.43 13.17 32.20
C TYR A 131 17.29 14.19 32.24
N ASP A 132 16.68 14.45 31.09
CA ASP A 132 15.51 15.36 31.04
C ASP A 132 14.24 14.69 31.61
N PHE A 133 14.29 13.37 31.78
CA PHE A 133 13.20 12.55 32.27
C PHE A 133 13.64 11.87 33.56
N THR A 134 12.96 12.22 34.65
CA THR A 134 13.28 11.69 35.98
C THR A 134 12.07 11.00 36.57
N ARG A 135 12.30 9.82 37.15
CA ARG A 135 11.27 9.07 37.87
C ARG A 135 11.23 9.54 39.32
N SER A 136 10.07 10.04 39.78
CA SER A 136 9.91 10.60 41.13
C SER A 136 8.46 10.65 41.58
N GLU A 137 8.22 10.53 42.89
CA GLU A 137 6.88 10.63 43.52
C GLU A 137 6.29 12.04 43.44
N LYS A 138 7.11 13.07 43.17
CA LYS A 138 6.61 14.45 43.03
C LYS A 138 5.80 14.66 41.75
N PHE A 139 5.93 13.76 40.78
CA PHE A 139 5.25 13.84 39.50
C PHE A 139 3.94 13.06 39.51
N ASN A 140 2.92 13.66 38.92
CA ASN A 140 1.62 13.05 38.66
C ASN A 140 0.92 13.87 37.56
N TRP A 141 -0.29 13.46 37.17
CA TRP A 141 -1.05 14.14 36.11
C TRP A 141 -1.33 15.64 36.36
N LYS A 142 -1.29 16.11 37.62
CA LYS A 142 -1.42 17.53 37.99
C LYS A 142 -0.10 18.29 37.93
N ASN A 143 1.02 17.58 38.03
CA ASN A 143 2.37 18.12 38.06
C ASN A 143 3.32 17.22 37.25
N PRO A 144 3.28 17.24 35.90
CA PRO A 144 4.11 16.38 35.06
C PRO A 144 5.54 16.89 34.88
N GLY A 145 5.87 18.07 35.43
CA GLY A 145 7.14 18.79 35.20
C GLY A 145 7.02 20.02 34.29
N PHE A 146 5.81 20.31 33.79
CA PHE A 146 5.48 21.50 33.01
C PHE A 146 4.02 21.91 33.23
N GLU A 147 3.65 23.12 32.81
CA GLU A 147 2.28 23.62 32.93
C GLU A 147 1.33 22.93 31.93
N GLN A 148 0.16 22.52 32.40
CA GLN A 148 -0.92 22.00 31.56
C GLN A 148 -2.20 22.79 31.75
N LYS A 149 -2.80 23.25 30.65
CA LYS A 149 -4.11 23.92 30.67
C LYS A 149 -5.24 22.88 30.58
N PRO A 150 -6.48 23.24 30.97
CA PRO A 150 -7.60 22.29 30.97
C PRO A 150 -7.90 21.62 29.62
N ASN A 151 -7.56 22.26 28.51
CA ASN A 151 -7.75 21.76 27.14
C ASN A 151 -6.52 21.07 26.54
N HIS A 152 -5.45 20.86 27.30
CA HIS A 152 -4.32 20.02 26.90
C HIS A 152 -4.67 18.54 27.13
N PRO A 153 -4.00 17.60 26.44
CA PRO A 153 -4.14 16.18 26.73
C PRO A 153 -3.71 15.89 28.16
N VAL A 154 -4.42 15.01 28.87
CA VAL A 154 -3.96 14.53 30.16
C VAL A 154 -2.76 13.60 29.96
N VAL A 155 -1.66 13.86 30.68
CA VAL A 155 -0.46 13.01 30.69
C VAL A 155 -0.18 12.47 32.08
N GLY A 156 0.78 11.55 32.19
CA GLY A 156 1.11 10.93 33.48
C GLY A 156 0.03 9.95 33.93
N ILE A 157 -0.63 9.32 32.96
CA ILE A 157 -1.71 8.36 33.14
C ILE A 157 -1.17 6.99 32.73
N SER A 158 -1.30 5.99 33.62
CA SER A 158 -0.98 4.60 33.29
C SER A 158 -2.08 3.95 32.44
N HIS A 159 -1.80 2.81 31.82
CA HIS A 159 -2.83 2.06 31.10
C HIS A 159 -4.00 1.69 32.04
N ALA A 160 -3.71 1.32 33.29
CA ALA A 160 -4.71 1.02 34.30
C ALA A 160 -5.62 2.23 34.62
N ASP A 161 -5.04 3.43 34.74
CA ASP A 161 -5.79 4.68 34.96
C ASP A 161 -6.72 5.00 33.78
N ALA A 162 -6.22 4.83 32.55
CA ALA A 162 -6.99 5.05 31.33
C ALA A 162 -8.16 4.07 31.18
N LYS A 163 -7.97 2.80 31.55
CA LYS A 163 -9.04 1.79 31.63
C LYS A 163 -10.09 2.14 32.67
N ALA A 164 -9.68 2.59 33.85
CA ALA A 164 -10.61 3.02 34.91
C ALA A 164 -11.47 4.21 34.47
N PHE A 165 -10.89 5.16 33.73
CA PHE A 165 -11.65 6.25 33.11
C PHE A 165 -12.71 5.72 32.12
N CYS A 166 -12.32 4.82 31.22
CA CYS A 166 -13.23 4.20 30.25
C CYS A 166 -14.39 3.44 30.94
N GLU A 167 -14.08 2.65 31.98
CA GLU A 167 -15.07 1.89 32.75
C GLU A 167 -16.06 2.81 33.47
N TRP A 168 -15.57 3.88 34.09
CA TRP A 168 -16.43 4.87 34.73
C TRP A 168 -17.37 5.54 33.73
N LEU A 169 -16.86 5.99 32.58
CA LEU A 169 -17.68 6.64 31.56
C LEU A 169 -18.72 5.67 30.99
N SER A 170 -18.32 4.39 30.83
CA SER A 170 -19.23 3.33 30.40
C SER A 170 -20.39 3.13 31.36
N ASN A 171 -20.08 3.02 32.66
CA ASN A 171 -21.10 2.87 33.71
C ASN A 171 -22.01 4.09 33.82
N LYS A 172 -21.47 5.29 33.58
CA LYS A 172 -22.22 6.54 33.63
C LYS A 172 -23.24 6.66 32.50
N GLU A 173 -22.91 6.15 31.32
CA GLU A 173 -23.72 6.38 30.10
C GLU A 173 -24.46 5.13 29.59
N GLY A 174 -24.17 3.95 30.14
CA GLY A 174 -24.81 2.70 29.72
C GLY A 174 -24.38 2.24 28.32
N VAL A 175 -23.21 2.68 27.85
CA VAL A 175 -22.59 2.29 26.58
C VAL A 175 -21.14 1.88 26.84
N THR A 176 -20.53 1.10 25.95
CA THR A 176 -19.15 0.63 26.17
C THR A 176 -18.14 1.61 25.60
N TYR A 177 -17.40 2.28 26.49
CA TYR A 177 -16.16 2.99 26.20
C TYR A 177 -14.96 2.11 26.55
N ARG A 178 -13.90 2.21 25.76
CA ARG A 178 -12.63 1.48 25.97
C ARG A 178 -11.47 2.21 25.28
N LEU A 179 -10.26 1.68 25.47
CA LEU A 179 -9.12 2.06 24.63
C LEU A 179 -9.28 1.47 23.22
N PRO A 180 -8.74 2.14 22.19
CA PRO A 180 -8.67 1.55 20.86
C PRO A 180 -7.78 0.30 20.90
N THR A 181 -8.07 -0.68 20.03
CA THR A 181 -7.03 -1.67 19.70
C THR A 181 -5.93 -0.98 18.90
N GLU A 182 -4.73 -1.56 18.89
CA GLU A 182 -3.62 -1.07 18.08
C GLU A 182 -4.00 -0.96 16.59
N ALA A 183 -4.77 -1.93 16.09
CA ALA A 183 -5.23 -1.93 14.71
C ALA A 183 -6.30 -0.87 14.42
N GLU A 184 -7.25 -0.66 15.34
CA GLU A 184 -8.22 0.43 15.23
C GLU A 184 -7.53 1.80 15.25
N TRP A 185 -6.50 1.96 16.10
CA TRP A 185 -5.72 3.20 16.18
C TRP A 185 -4.98 3.46 14.87
N GLU A 186 -4.25 2.47 14.33
CA GLU A 186 -3.50 2.65 13.07
C GLU A 186 -4.45 2.87 11.89
N PHE A 187 -5.57 2.15 11.82
CA PHE A 187 -6.59 2.34 10.79
C PHE A 187 -7.13 3.78 10.81
N ALA A 188 -7.49 4.27 12.00
CA ALA A 188 -7.95 5.63 12.22
C ALA A 188 -6.88 6.68 11.92
N CYS A 189 -5.62 6.42 12.29
CA CYS A 189 -4.48 7.30 12.03
C CYS A 189 -4.29 7.48 10.52
N ARG A 190 -4.21 6.37 9.77
CA ARG A 190 -3.99 6.35 8.32
C ARG A 190 -5.12 6.99 7.53
N ALA A 191 -6.36 6.88 7.99
CA ALA A 191 -7.54 7.48 7.37
C ALA A 191 -7.65 7.23 5.85
N GLY A 192 -7.35 6.01 5.42
CA GLY A 192 -7.39 5.57 4.01
C GLY A 192 -6.08 5.72 3.24
N THR A 193 -5.05 6.32 3.82
CA THR A 193 -3.71 6.41 3.21
C THR A 193 -2.85 5.18 3.49
N GLN A 194 -1.84 4.95 2.64
CA GLN A 194 -0.81 3.91 2.83
C GLN A 194 0.58 4.49 3.09
N THR A 195 0.66 5.80 3.17
CA THR A 195 1.88 6.59 3.34
C THR A 195 2.38 6.53 4.79
N TYR A 196 3.57 7.10 5.05
CA TYR A 196 4.14 7.19 6.39
C TYR A 196 3.28 8.02 7.35
N PHE A 197 2.65 9.07 6.85
CA PHE A 197 1.71 9.91 7.59
C PHE A 197 0.39 10.00 6.83
N SER A 198 -0.69 10.36 7.52
CA SER A 198 -2.00 10.57 6.88
C SER A 198 -2.05 11.72 5.87
N PHE A 199 -1.00 12.55 5.84
CA PHE A 199 -0.81 13.66 4.91
C PHE A 199 0.25 13.40 3.83
N GLY A 200 0.82 12.19 3.77
CA GLY A 200 1.80 11.79 2.74
C GLY A 200 3.09 11.18 3.31
N ASP A 201 4.08 10.94 2.45
CA ASP A 201 5.38 10.36 2.83
C ASP A 201 6.45 11.40 3.21
N ASN A 202 6.22 12.67 2.89
CA ASN A 202 7.18 13.75 3.18
C ASN A 202 6.79 14.49 4.45
N ALA A 203 7.55 14.28 5.54
CA ALA A 203 7.40 15.04 6.79
C ALA A 203 8.05 16.43 6.73
N LYS A 204 9.13 16.55 5.94
CA LYS A 204 10.00 17.72 5.92
C LYS A 204 9.24 18.99 5.52
N GLY A 205 9.22 19.96 6.44
CA GLY A 205 8.57 21.26 6.26
C GLY A 205 7.04 21.28 6.39
N VAL A 206 6.40 20.13 6.64
CA VAL A 206 4.92 20.05 6.74
C VAL A 206 4.41 19.41 8.02
N VAL A 207 5.20 18.57 8.70
CA VAL A 207 4.75 17.79 9.87
C VAL A 207 4.17 18.65 11.01
N HIS A 208 4.75 19.83 11.26
CA HIS A 208 4.26 20.79 12.27
C HIS A 208 2.91 21.46 11.92
N GLN A 209 2.34 21.21 10.74
CA GLN A 209 0.96 21.59 10.41
C GLN A 209 -0.06 20.54 10.89
N TYR A 210 0.41 19.32 11.14
CA TYR A 210 -0.41 18.14 11.43
C TYR A 210 -0.17 17.56 12.83
N GLY A 211 0.84 18.03 13.56
CA GLY A 211 1.09 17.59 14.93
C GLY A 211 2.10 18.46 15.67
N ASN A 212 2.07 18.33 16.99
CA ASN A 212 3.05 18.89 17.91
C ASN A 212 4.19 17.89 18.13
N LEU A 213 5.40 18.22 17.68
CA LEU A 213 6.56 17.34 17.73
C LEU A 213 7.71 18.06 18.45
N GLY A 214 8.77 17.32 18.76
CA GLY A 214 10.01 17.93 19.21
C GLY A 214 10.47 18.97 18.17
N ASN A 215 10.86 20.14 18.64
CA ASN A 215 11.39 21.23 17.82
C ASN A 215 12.64 21.85 18.45
N ALA A 216 13.27 22.80 17.75
CA ALA A 216 14.47 23.49 18.23
C ALA A 216 14.24 24.32 19.52
N GLU A 217 13.01 24.74 19.81
CA GLU A 217 12.72 25.47 21.06
C GLU A 217 12.89 24.58 22.27
N LEU A 218 12.61 23.27 22.18
CA LEU A 218 12.86 22.32 23.26
C LEU A 218 14.33 22.32 23.73
N GLU A 219 15.27 22.57 22.81
CA GLU A 219 16.69 22.69 23.15
C GLU A 219 16.99 23.94 24.00
N LYS A 220 16.20 25.02 23.90
CA LYS A 220 16.35 26.18 24.82
C LYS A 220 16.01 25.82 26.27
N PHE A 221 15.22 24.77 26.46
CA PHE A 221 14.86 24.23 27.77
C PHE A 221 15.83 23.11 28.22
N ARG A 222 16.79 22.72 27.36
CA ARG A 222 17.89 21.79 27.65
C ARG A 222 19.21 22.57 27.79
N LYS A 223 19.70 22.77 29.01
CA LYS A 223 20.94 23.54 29.24
C LYS A 223 22.23 22.81 28.82
N HIS A 224 22.18 21.50 28.59
CA HIS A 224 23.27 20.71 28.02
C HIS A 224 22.85 20.14 26.65
N ALA A 225 22.81 21.00 25.65
CA ALA A 225 22.53 20.63 24.26
C ALA A 225 23.72 19.87 23.65
N ALA A 226 23.80 18.55 23.83
CA ALA A 226 24.62 17.69 22.99
C ALA A 226 24.22 16.21 23.11
N GLU A 227 24.27 15.52 21.96
CA GLU A 227 24.11 14.08 21.68
C GLU A 227 22.74 13.56 21.21
N ARG A 228 21.65 14.32 21.30
CA ARG A 228 20.33 13.93 20.70
C ARG A 228 20.05 14.60 19.35
N GLN A 229 21.11 14.94 18.62
CA GLN A 229 21.09 15.69 17.36
C GLN A 229 20.28 15.03 16.22
N TRP A 230 19.96 13.74 16.38
CA TRP A 230 19.28 12.86 15.44
C TRP A 230 17.75 12.91 15.54
N LEU A 231 17.21 13.49 16.62
CA LEU A 231 15.76 13.44 16.91
C LEU A 231 14.95 14.59 16.26
N LEU A 232 15.59 15.56 15.63
CA LEU A 232 14.95 16.82 15.21
C LEU A 232 15.48 17.27 13.84
N ASP A 233 14.61 17.43 12.82
CA ASP A 233 14.99 18.03 11.53
C ASP A 233 15.17 19.55 11.68
N TRP A 234 16.39 19.97 12.04
CA TRP A 234 16.70 21.36 12.38
C TRP A 234 16.76 22.33 11.21
N GLU A 235 17.00 21.84 9.99
CA GLU A 235 17.29 22.74 8.88
C GLU A 235 16.03 23.45 8.36
N ASN A 236 14.83 22.99 8.74
CA ASN A 236 13.57 23.49 8.18
C ASN A 236 12.38 23.55 9.15
N ALA A 237 12.57 23.42 10.48
CA ALA A 237 11.45 23.37 11.42
C ALA A 237 10.87 24.77 11.73
N PRO A 238 9.67 25.15 11.23
CA PRO A 238 8.95 26.29 11.77
C PRO A 238 8.55 26.02 13.22
N GLU A 239 8.49 27.07 14.03
CA GLU A 239 7.90 27.02 15.37
C GLU A 239 6.47 26.49 15.28
N ASP A 240 6.14 25.37 15.93
CA ASP A 240 4.75 24.90 16.11
C ASP A 240 4.03 25.66 17.25
N GLY A 241 4.78 26.48 18.00
CA GLY A 241 4.30 27.32 19.09
C GLY A 241 4.24 26.63 20.45
N PHE A 242 4.65 25.37 20.57
CA PHE A 242 4.57 24.59 21.81
C PHE A 242 5.88 23.85 22.10
N VAL A 243 6.34 23.95 23.35
CA VAL A 243 7.56 23.24 23.82
C VAL A 243 7.21 21.89 24.44
N PHE A 244 6.04 21.81 25.07
CA PHE A 244 5.50 20.62 25.72
C PHE A 244 4.20 20.23 25.02
N THR A 245 3.20 19.73 25.74
CA THR A 245 1.87 19.48 25.15
C THR A 245 1.22 20.77 24.63
N SER A 246 0.43 20.60 23.58
CA SER A 246 -0.41 21.64 23.00
C SER A 246 -1.89 21.39 23.35
N PRO A 247 -2.78 22.40 23.24
CA PRO A 247 -4.21 22.16 23.27
C PRO A 247 -4.61 21.09 22.25
N VAL A 248 -5.49 20.17 22.63
CA VAL A 248 -5.95 19.15 21.70
C VAL A 248 -6.71 19.79 20.52
N GLY A 249 -6.57 19.21 19.33
CA GLY A 249 -7.21 19.70 18.11
C GLY A 249 -6.61 20.97 17.53
N ASN A 250 -5.40 21.37 17.96
CA ASN A 250 -4.75 22.60 17.50
C ASN A 250 -4.19 22.49 16.07
N PHE A 251 -3.83 21.28 15.65
CA PHE A 251 -3.26 21.00 14.33
C PHE A 251 -4.31 20.47 13.34
N GLN A 252 -3.97 20.43 12.05
CA GLN A 252 -4.87 19.92 11.03
C GLN A 252 -5.26 18.47 11.30
N ALA A 253 -6.56 18.18 11.15
CA ALA A 253 -7.05 16.82 11.23
C ALA A 253 -6.60 15.99 10.02
N ASN A 254 -6.52 14.68 10.22
CA ASN A 254 -6.40 13.73 9.11
C ASN A 254 -7.67 13.70 8.24
N PRO A 255 -7.67 12.98 7.09
CA PRO A 255 -8.83 12.93 6.19
C PRO A 255 -10.17 12.48 6.81
N TRP A 256 -10.15 11.83 7.98
CA TRP A 256 -11.36 11.42 8.72
C TRP A 256 -11.75 12.39 9.83
N GLY A 257 -11.04 13.51 9.98
CA GLY A 257 -11.36 14.54 10.97
C GLY A 257 -10.85 14.22 12.37
N LEU A 258 -9.84 13.37 12.51
CA LEU A 258 -9.15 13.09 13.77
C LEU A 258 -7.89 13.94 13.89
N HIS A 259 -7.69 14.53 15.06
CA HIS A 259 -6.56 15.40 15.35
C HIS A 259 -5.48 14.66 16.15
N ASP A 260 -4.27 15.22 16.10
CA ASP A 260 -3.12 14.83 16.92
C ASP A 260 -2.70 13.35 16.77
N MET A 261 -3.07 12.71 15.66
CA MET A 261 -2.70 11.31 15.35
C MET A 261 -1.20 11.14 15.05
N HIS A 262 -0.44 12.24 14.97
CA HIS A 262 0.97 12.30 14.57
C HIS A 262 1.80 13.17 15.52
N GLY A 263 1.57 13.10 16.83
CA GLY A 263 2.35 13.83 17.83
C GLY A 263 1.54 14.19 19.06
N ASN A 264 1.93 15.28 19.73
CA ASN A 264 1.39 15.77 20.98
C ASN A 264 1.68 14.82 22.16
N VAL A 265 1.00 13.68 22.27
CA VAL A 265 1.29 12.66 23.30
C VAL A 265 1.18 11.25 22.71
N TRP A 266 1.96 10.33 23.27
CA TRP A 266 1.76 8.91 23.02
C TRP A 266 0.41 8.47 23.57
N GLU A 267 -0.21 7.49 22.93
CA GLU A 267 -1.55 7.06 23.31
C GLU A 267 -1.63 5.57 23.59
N TRP A 268 -2.18 5.24 24.76
CA TRP A 268 -2.47 3.87 25.15
C TRP A 268 -3.44 3.17 24.21
N CYS A 269 -3.06 1.96 23.80
CA CYS A 269 -3.93 0.99 23.14
C CYS A 269 -4.23 -0.19 24.10
N GLU A 270 -5.32 -0.91 23.83
CA GLU A 270 -5.73 -2.09 24.60
C GLU A 270 -4.70 -3.24 24.53
N ASP A 271 -3.99 -3.35 23.42
CA ASP A 271 -3.11 -4.47 23.08
C ASP A 271 -1.89 -4.59 24.00
N LEU A 272 -1.63 -5.82 24.46
CA LEU A 272 -0.34 -6.22 24.98
C LEU A 272 0.74 -6.08 23.89
N TRP A 273 1.90 -5.60 24.29
CA TRP A 273 3.04 -5.46 23.40
C TRP A 273 3.70 -6.79 23.11
N LEU A 274 3.95 -7.03 21.82
CA LEU A 274 4.87 -8.04 21.34
C LEU A 274 5.50 -7.55 20.03
N ASP A 275 6.82 -7.62 19.93
CA ASP A 275 7.61 -7.23 18.75
C ASP A 275 7.40 -8.17 17.55
N THR A 276 6.89 -9.38 17.81
CA THR A 276 6.67 -10.43 16.80
C THR A 276 5.22 -10.60 16.36
N VAL A 277 4.26 -9.86 16.92
CA VAL A 277 2.83 -10.08 16.62
C VAL A 277 2.49 -9.93 15.14
N TYR A 278 3.15 -9.01 14.42
CA TYR A 278 2.92 -8.85 12.97
C TYR A 278 3.46 -10.04 12.15
N LYS A 279 4.43 -10.78 12.68
CA LYS A 279 4.99 -11.96 12.01
C LYS A 279 3.99 -13.12 11.97
N ASP A 280 3.01 -13.14 12.87
CA ASP A 280 1.91 -14.11 12.84
C ASP A 280 1.02 -13.93 11.58
N PHE A 281 1.01 -12.73 11.01
CA PHE A 281 0.30 -12.37 9.77
C PHE A 281 1.21 -12.31 8.54
N SER A 282 2.46 -12.78 8.67
CA SER A 282 3.36 -12.91 7.52
C SER A 282 2.72 -13.83 6.50
N ARG A 283 2.39 -13.29 5.33
CA ARG A 283 1.88 -14.05 4.20
C ARG A 283 3.04 -14.42 3.27
N PRO A 284 3.62 -15.63 3.38
CA PRO A 284 4.63 -16.07 2.43
C PRO A 284 4.07 -16.24 1.00
N LYS A 285 2.74 -16.41 0.86
CA LYS A 285 1.95 -16.47 -0.39
C LYS A 285 0.51 -16.00 -0.10
N TYR A 286 -0.19 -15.38 -1.06
CA TYR A 286 -1.54 -14.84 -0.85
C TYR A 286 -2.60 -15.92 -0.61
N ASN A 287 -2.38 -17.15 -1.11
CA ASN A 287 -3.22 -18.35 -0.94
C ASN A 287 -3.26 -18.93 0.49
N LYS A 288 -2.93 -18.14 1.51
CA LYS A 288 -3.16 -18.45 2.92
C LYS A 288 -4.06 -17.36 3.53
N PRO A 289 -5.33 -17.23 3.11
CA PRO A 289 -6.27 -16.25 3.65
C PRO A 289 -6.51 -16.44 5.15
N THR A 290 -6.21 -17.61 5.71
CA THR A 290 -6.22 -17.90 7.15
C THR A 290 -5.20 -17.10 7.97
N LEU A 291 -4.29 -16.36 7.32
CA LEU A 291 -3.33 -15.44 7.96
C LEU A 291 -3.73 -13.96 7.78
N THR A 292 -5.00 -13.68 7.48
CA THR A 292 -5.57 -12.32 7.51
C THR A 292 -5.83 -11.90 8.96
N ALA A 293 -5.42 -10.69 9.34
CA ALA A 293 -5.78 -10.15 10.63
C ALA A 293 -7.24 -9.64 10.59
N LEU A 294 -8.12 -10.22 11.41
CA LEU A 294 -9.54 -9.85 11.50
C LEU A 294 -9.83 -9.32 12.90
N ASP A 295 -10.16 -8.03 13.00
CA ASP A 295 -10.31 -7.30 14.27
C ASP A 295 -9.22 -7.68 15.29
N PRO A 296 -7.92 -7.66 14.92
CA PRO A 296 -6.87 -8.21 15.76
C PRO A 296 -6.75 -7.43 17.06
N VAL A 297 -6.57 -8.16 18.16
CA VAL A 297 -6.23 -7.62 19.47
C VAL A 297 -5.37 -8.62 20.22
N ASN A 298 -4.20 -8.21 20.69
CA ASN A 298 -3.33 -9.05 21.51
C ASN A 298 -3.67 -8.89 22.99
N ARG A 299 -4.41 -9.84 23.59
CA ARG A 299 -4.76 -9.80 25.03
C ARG A 299 -4.12 -10.91 25.86
N ASP A 300 -3.66 -11.96 25.21
CA ASP A 300 -3.33 -13.22 25.89
C ASP A 300 -1.85 -13.60 25.77
N ARG A 301 -1.04 -12.83 25.04
CA ARG A 301 0.37 -13.13 24.77
C ARG A 301 1.31 -12.09 25.40
N PRO A 302 1.49 -12.12 26.73
CA PRO A 302 2.39 -11.19 27.42
C PRO A 302 3.85 -11.49 27.05
N GLN A 303 4.66 -10.44 26.97
CA GLN A 303 6.09 -10.53 26.65
C GLN A 303 6.90 -11.21 27.76
N THR A 304 6.48 -11.03 29.02
CA THR A 304 7.16 -11.56 30.20
C THR A 304 6.15 -12.13 31.19
N SER A 305 6.60 -12.91 32.17
CA SER A 305 5.73 -13.41 33.23
C SER A 305 5.46 -12.40 34.35
N THR A 306 6.13 -11.25 34.35
CA THR A 306 6.09 -10.28 35.47
C THR A 306 5.61 -8.90 35.07
N ASN A 307 5.75 -8.52 33.81
CA ASN A 307 5.39 -7.21 33.29
C ASN A 307 4.37 -7.33 32.16
N ASP A 308 3.29 -6.56 32.29
CA ASP A 308 2.26 -6.38 31.27
C ASP A 308 2.61 -5.11 30.46
N PHE A 309 3.45 -5.26 29.44
CA PHE A 309 3.69 -4.14 28.52
C PHE A 309 2.49 -3.97 27.59
N HIS A 310 1.99 -2.75 27.46
CA HIS A 310 0.95 -2.41 26.51
C HIS A 310 1.48 -1.50 25.42
N THR A 311 0.85 -1.60 24.25
CA THR A 311 1.21 -0.82 23.08
C THR A 311 0.82 0.65 23.26
N ILE A 312 1.72 1.55 22.86
CA ILE A 312 1.44 2.97 22.67
C ILE A 312 1.75 3.39 21.24
N ARG A 313 1.00 4.37 20.73
CA ARG A 313 1.06 4.84 19.33
C ARG A 313 1.10 6.38 19.26
N GLY A 314 1.53 6.93 18.11
CA GLY A 314 1.36 8.35 17.77
C GLY A 314 2.60 9.26 17.88
N GLY A 315 3.60 8.90 18.68
CA GLY A 315 4.68 9.84 19.01
C GLY A 315 4.20 10.95 19.93
N CYS A 316 5.05 11.94 20.21
CA CYS A 316 4.69 13.04 21.12
C CYS A 316 5.58 14.28 20.94
N TRP A 317 5.31 15.31 21.75
CA TRP A 317 6.00 16.61 21.77
C TRP A 317 7.52 16.59 21.94
N TYR A 318 8.14 15.46 22.30
CA TYR A 318 9.61 15.35 22.38
C TYR A 318 10.24 14.48 21.27
N ASN A 319 9.42 13.84 20.42
CA ASN A 319 9.89 12.98 19.34
C ASN A 319 10.03 13.77 18.03
N GLY A 320 10.93 13.29 17.16
CA GLY A 320 10.97 13.70 15.76
C GLY A 320 9.85 13.09 14.93
N ASP A 321 9.94 13.24 13.62
CA ASP A 321 8.98 12.73 12.65
C ASP A 321 8.92 11.19 12.59
N LEU A 322 10.06 10.52 12.71
CA LEU A 322 10.16 9.05 12.56
C LEU A 322 9.26 8.27 13.55
N PRO A 323 9.19 8.60 14.86
CA PRO A 323 8.25 7.96 15.79
C PRO A 323 6.77 8.40 15.62
N CYS A 324 6.49 9.47 14.87
CA CYS A 324 5.15 10.00 14.64
C CYS A 324 4.46 9.41 13.39
N ARG A 325 5.12 8.48 12.68
CA ARG A 325 4.52 7.76 11.55
C ARG A 325 3.32 6.93 11.98
N SER A 326 2.38 6.73 11.06
CA SER A 326 1.18 5.92 11.29
C SER A 326 1.48 4.50 11.78
N SER A 327 2.51 3.85 11.22
CA SER A 327 2.88 2.46 11.56
C SER A 327 3.74 2.33 12.82
N ASN A 328 4.26 3.43 13.35
CA ASN A 328 5.19 3.34 14.47
C ASN A 328 4.49 2.84 15.72
N ARG A 329 5.15 1.90 16.38
CA ARG A 329 4.64 1.20 17.55
C ARG A 329 5.74 1.00 18.56
N THR A 330 5.42 1.27 19.80
CA THR A 330 6.28 1.02 20.94
C THR A 330 5.40 0.65 22.13
N TYR A 331 5.99 0.58 23.31
CA TYR A 331 5.32 0.04 24.46
C TYR A 331 5.71 0.74 25.74
N TRP A 332 4.87 0.56 26.75
CA TRP A 332 5.13 1.02 28.09
C TRP A 332 4.47 0.08 29.10
N ASP A 333 4.99 0.04 30.32
CA ASP A 333 4.47 -0.86 31.35
C ASP A 333 3.08 -0.41 31.81
N ARG A 334 2.15 -1.36 31.96
CA ARG A 334 0.75 -1.12 32.32
C ARG A 334 0.56 -0.18 33.49
N GLU A 335 1.39 -0.31 34.52
CA GLU A 335 1.27 0.44 35.77
C GLU A 335 2.13 1.71 35.78
N ASP A 336 3.00 1.88 34.79
CA ASP A 336 3.87 3.05 34.69
C ASP A 336 3.17 4.21 33.98
N ALA A 337 3.56 5.42 34.39
CA ALA A 337 3.07 6.67 33.85
C ALA A 337 4.24 7.58 33.43
N ALA A 338 4.06 8.33 32.34
CA ALA A 338 5.05 9.29 31.86
C ALA A 338 4.40 10.59 31.37
N CYS A 339 5.13 11.70 31.47
CA CYS A 339 4.69 13.05 31.11
C CYS A 339 4.45 13.29 29.60
N TYR A 340 4.62 12.25 28.79
CA TYR A 340 4.42 12.26 27.35
C TYR A 340 3.45 11.15 26.90
N ILE A 341 2.83 10.42 27.83
CA ILE A 341 1.83 9.38 27.54
C ILE A 341 0.47 9.84 28.09
N GLY A 342 -0.51 9.90 27.18
CA GLY A 342 -1.93 10.08 27.44
C GLY A 342 -2.73 8.96 26.78
N PHE A 343 -3.98 9.26 26.40
CA PHE A 343 -4.84 8.30 25.72
C PHE A 343 -6.02 8.99 25.03
N ARG A 344 -6.62 8.29 24.06
CA ARG A 344 -7.95 8.61 23.52
C ARG A 344 -8.89 7.42 23.74
N ILE A 345 -10.19 7.68 23.65
CA ILE A 345 -11.22 6.67 23.89
C ILE A 345 -11.94 6.30 22.59
N VAL A 346 -12.41 5.07 22.54
CA VAL A 346 -13.40 4.61 21.58
C VAL A 346 -14.69 4.21 22.28
N ARG A 347 -15.80 4.28 21.56
CA ARG A 347 -17.11 3.77 21.96
C ARG A 347 -17.57 2.73 20.95
N GLU A 348 -18.01 1.58 21.42
CA GLU A 348 -18.59 0.54 20.57
C GLU A 348 -19.78 1.07 19.77
N ALA A 349 -19.82 0.76 18.46
CA ALA A 349 -21.00 1.03 17.66
C ALA A 349 -22.14 0.11 18.11
N GLY A 350 -23.33 0.66 18.32
CA GLY A 350 -24.51 -0.15 18.61
C GLY A 350 -24.85 -1.08 17.45
N GLU A 351 -25.57 -2.17 17.73
CA GLU A 351 -25.90 -3.23 16.76
C GLU A 351 -26.67 -2.73 15.51
N ASN A 352 -27.30 -1.56 15.59
CA ASN A 352 -28.05 -0.95 14.49
C ASN A 352 -27.17 -0.31 13.40
N ILE A 353 -25.86 -0.21 13.59
CA ILE A 353 -24.95 0.36 12.60
C ILE A 353 -24.54 -0.72 11.58
N PRO A 354 -24.71 -0.49 10.27
CA PRO A 354 -24.36 -1.47 9.24
C PRO A 354 -22.89 -1.88 9.30
N ARG A 355 -22.64 -3.20 9.22
CA ARG A 355 -21.28 -3.79 9.19
C ARG A 355 -20.83 -4.07 7.76
N ASN A 356 -20.75 -3.03 6.93
CA ASN A 356 -20.38 -3.18 5.52
C ASN A 356 -19.00 -3.82 5.37
N ALA A 357 -18.03 -3.46 6.21
CA ALA A 357 -16.71 -4.07 6.22
C ALA A 357 -16.72 -5.59 6.49
N LEU A 358 -17.66 -6.09 7.30
CA LEU A 358 -17.83 -7.53 7.51
C LEU A 358 -18.38 -8.22 6.25
N VAL A 359 -19.35 -7.60 5.58
CA VAL A 359 -19.90 -8.10 4.32
C VAL A 359 -18.82 -8.17 3.25
N ASP A 360 -18.03 -7.10 3.13
CA ASP A 360 -16.92 -7.02 2.18
C ASP A 360 -15.83 -8.07 2.47
N TYR A 361 -15.52 -8.31 3.75
CA TYR A 361 -14.57 -9.34 4.17
C TYR A 361 -15.04 -10.76 3.79
N GLU A 362 -16.31 -11.10 4.08
CA GLU A 362 -16.84 -12.41 3.72
C GLU A 362 -16.99 -12.57 2.19
N SER A 363 -17.28 -11.49 1.45
CA SER A 363 -17.27 -11.50 -0.02
C SER A 363 -15.87 -11.80 -0.57
N GLU A 364 -14.85 -11.07 -0.11
CA GLU A 364 -13.45 -11.29 -0.54
C GLU A 364 -13.00 -12.72 -0.20
N LYS A 365 -13.34 -13.22 0.99
CA LYS A 365 -13.02 -14.58 1.43
C LYS A 365 -13.71 -15.65 0.57
N GLN A 366 -14.99 -15.46 0.23
CA GLN A 366 -15.71 -16.36 -0.66
C GLN A 366 -15.13 -16.33 -2.07
N ALA A 367 -14.77 -15.15 -2.59
CA ALA A 367 -14.14 -14.99 -3.88
C ALA A 367 -12.79 -15.74 -3.95
N ILE A 368 -11.95 -15.60 -2.92
CA ILE A 368 -10.68 -16.36 -2.81
C ILE A 368 -10.95 -17.87 -2.88
N GLN A 369 -11.92 -18.37 -2.11
CA GLN A 369 -12.26 -19.80 -2.13
C GLN A 369 -12.75 -20.28 -3.51
N SER A 370 -13.57 -19.48 -4.20
CA SER A 370 -14.04 -19.76 -5.56
C SER A 370 -12.89 -19.79 -6.57
N ILE A 371 -11.96 -18.84 -6.50
CA ILE A 371 -10.78 -18.77 -7.37
C ILE A 371 -9.87 -19.98 -7.14
N GLU A 372 -9.59 -20.32 -5.88
CA GLU A 372 -8.76 -21.48 -5.53
C GLU A 372 -9.41 -22.79 -5.96
N ALA A 373 -10.73 -22.94 -5.81
CA ALA A 373 -11.48 -24.10 -6.27
C ALA A 373 -11.43 -24.27 -7.81
N ALA A 374 -11.30 -23.17 -8.55
CA ALA A 374 -11.10 -23.14 -10.00
C ALA A 374 -9.63 -23.29 -10.43
N GLY A 375 -8.72 -23.64 -9.51
CA GLY A 375 -7.29 -23.81 -9.81
C GLY A 375 -6.54 -22.48 -10.02
N GLY A 376 -7.11 -21.38 -9.52
CA GLY A 376 -6.45 -20.08 -9.44
C GLY A 376 -5.46 -20.02 -8.29
N GLU A 377 -4.20 -19.73 -8.60
CA GLU A 377 -3.16 -19.40 -7.64
C GLU A 377 -3.07 -17.88 -7.51
N ILE A 378 -3.21 -17.37 -6.29
CA ILE A 378 -3.15 -15.93 -6.02
C ILE A 378 -1.77 -15.56 -5.47
N PHE A 379 -1.17 -14.53 -6.06
CA PHE A 379 0.12 -13.97 -5.71
C PHE A 379 -0.03 -12.49 -5.37
N SER A 380 0.84 -12.01 -4.50
CA SER A 380 0.85 -10.61 -4.11
C SER A 380 2.25 -10.15 -3.81
N SER A 381 2.61 -8.95 -4.27
CA SER A 381 3.70 -8.19 -3.70
C SER A 381 3.14 -7.26 -2.62
N ARG A 382 3.40 -7.59 -1.34
CA ARG A 382 3.07 -6.75 -0.17
C ARG A 382 1.58 -6.39 0.00
N GLY A 383 0.66 -7.15 -0.58
CA GLY A 383 -0.78 -6.98 -0.37
C GLY A 383 -1.45 -5.93 -1.26
N LEU A 384 -0.72 -5.24 -2.14
CA LEU A 384 -1.22 -4.07 -2.87
C LEU A 384 -1.39 -4.28 -4.38
N ASP A 385 -0.81 -5.34 -4.90
CA ASP A 385 -0.81 -5.65 -6.32
C ASP A 385 -0.97 -7.16 -6.49
N LEU A 386 -2.22 -7.57 -6.71
CA LEU A 386 -2.59 -8.98 -6.79
C LEU A 386 -2.50 -9.47 -8.23
N GLU A 387 -1.79 -10.59 -8.35
CA GLU A 387 -1.78 -11.41 -9.55
C GLU A 387 -2.55 -12.69 -9.29
N VAL A 388 -3.49 -13.02 -10.16
CA VAL A 388 -4.12 -14.34 -10.16
C VAL A 388 -3.62 -15.09 -11.38
N ARG A 389 -3.04 -16.27 -11.15
CA ARG A 389 -2.64 -17.20 -12.20
C ARG A 389 -3.58 -18.38 -12.18
N PHE A 390 -4.29 -18.61 -13.27
CA PHE A 390 -5.03 -19.86 -13.40
C PHE A 390 -4.12 -20.94 -14.01
N SER A 391 -3.94 -22.03 -13.28
CA SER A 391 -3.20 -23.21 -13.76
C SER A 391 -4.05 -24.46 -13.51
N GLY A 392 -4.60 -25.07 -14.57
CA GLY A 392 -5.43 -26.27 -14.43
C GLY A 392 -6.55 -26.36 -15.47
N ASN A 393 -7.42 -27.37 -15.29
CA ASN A 393 -8.37 -27.81 -16.32
C ASN A 393 -9.78 -27.18 -16.21
N GLN A 394 -10.03 -26.27 -15.26
CA GLN A 394 -11.36 -25.76 -14.94
C GLN A 394 -11.35 -24.27 -14.62
N ILE A 395 -11.28 -23.42 -15.65
CA ILE A 395 -11.62 -22.00 -15.48
C ILE A 395 -13.08 -21.85 -15.92
N ASP A 396 -13.99 -21.73 -14.96
CA ASP A 396 -15.37 -21.37 -15.26
C ASP A 396 -15.60 -19.85 -15.22
N GLU A 397 -16.73 -19.39 -15.75
CA GLU A 397 -17.09 -17.97 -15.76
C GLU A 397 -17.25 -17.38 -14.36
N SER A 398 -17.67 -18.19 -13.39
CA SER A 398 -17.86 -17.75 -12.01
C SER A 398 -16.54 -17.43 -11.31
N ALA A 399 -15.45 -18.13 -11.66
CA ALA A 399 -14.11 -17.83 -11.18
C ALA A 399 -13.61 -16.48 -11.71
N ILE A 400 -13.97 -16.11 -12.95
CA ILE A 400 -13.65 -14.78 -13.50
C ILE A 400 -14.46 -13.68 -12.82
N TYR A 401 -15.77 -13.90 -12.58
CA TYR A 401 -16.57 -12.93 -11.83
C TYR A 401 -16.09 -12.78 -10.38
N ALA A 402 -15.60 -13.82 -9.74
CA ALA A 402 -15.01 -13.73 -8.40
C ALA A 402 -13.80 -12.77 -8.35
N LEU A 403 -13.09 -12.57 -9.45
CA LEU A 403 -11.96 -11.63 -9.50
C LEU A 403 -12.39 -10.17 -9.26
N SER A 404 -13.63 -9.79 -9.57
CA SER A 404 -14.10 -8.41 -9.34
C SER A 404 -14.31 -8.08 -7.86
N GLU A 405 -14.41 -9.09 -7.00
CA GLU A 405 -14.52 -8.93 -5.55
C GLU A 405 -13.16 -8.72 -4.87
N LEU A 406 -12.05 -8.91 -5.59
CA LEU A 406 -10.69 -8.71 -5.09
C LEU A 406 -10.25 -7.24 -5.27
N ARG A 407 -10.14 -6.51 -4.15
CA ARG A 407 -9.91 -5.04 -4.18
C ARG A 407 -8.61 -4.59 -4.83
N ASP A 408 -7.54 -5.38 -4.69
CA ASP A 408 -6.20 -5.03 -5.19
C ASP A 408 -5.83 -5.83 -6.45
N PHE A 409 -6.83 -6.38 -7.16
CA PHE A 409 -6.60 -7.20 -8.34
C PHE A 409 -6.21 -6.37 -9.56
N LYS A 410 -4.97 -6.57 -10.01
CA LYS A 410 -4.35 -5.79 -11.09
C LYS A 410 -3.77 -6.64 -12.20
N ARG A 411 -3.47 -7.92 -11.97
CA ARG A 411 -2.83 -8.78 -12.98
C ARG A 411 -3.52 -10.13 -13.12
N LEU A 412 -3.91 -10.46 -14.34
CA LEU A 412 -4.48 -11.76 -14.67
C LEU A 412 -3.52 -12.51 -15.58
N ASN A 413 -3.13 -13.72 -15.18
CA ASN A 413 -2.38 -14.65 -16.02
C ASN A 413 -3.23 -15.91 -16.22
N LEU A 414 -3.60 -16.19 -17.46
CA LEU A 414 -4.41 -17.37 -17.78
C LEU A 414 -3.60 -18.65 -18.03
N GLY A 415 -2.29 -18.62 -17.78
CA GLY A 415 -1.42 -19.78 -17.65
C GLY A 415 -1.28 -20.67 -18.89
N TRP A 416 -0.48 -21.74 -18.75
CA TRP A 416 -0.23 -22.73 -19.79
C TRP A 416 -0.56 -24.14 -19.30
N ARG A 417 -1.54 -24.82 -19.92
CA ARG A 417 -1.47 -26.24 -20.35
C ARG A 417 -2.81 -26.82 -20.86
N GLN A 418 -2.66 -27.67 -21.88
CA GLN A 418 -3.63 -28.41 -22.71
C GLN A 418 -4.55 -27.57 -23.62
N ARG A 419 -4.53 -27.90 -24.92
CA ARG A 419 -5.11 -27.12 -26.03
C ARG A 419 -6.63 -27.17 -26.12
N ASP A 420 -7.28 -28.07 -25.37
CA ASP A 420 -8.64 -28.51 -25.67
C ASP A 420 -9.72 -27.86 -24.76
N ALA A 421 -9.33 -27.18 -23.68
CA ALA A 421 -10.24 -26.44 -22.80
C ALA A 421 -10.19 -24.94 -23.11
N LEU A 422 -11.03 -24.50 -24.05
CA LEU A 422 -11.15 -23.09 -24.44
C LEU A 422 -12.07 -22.31 -23.50
N ILE A 423 -11.72 -21.06 -23.22
CA ILE A 423 -12.65 -20.14 -22.54
C ILE A 423 -13.79 -19.75 -23.49
N SER A 424 -14.99 -19.59 -22.94
CA SER A 424 -16.16 -19.12 -23.69
C SER A 424 -16.05 -17.61 -23.99
N GLN A 425 -16.82 -17.13 -24.97
CA GLN A 425 -16.98 -15.68 -25.21
C GLN A 425 -17.54 -14.95 -23.97
N SER A 426 -18.42 -15.60 -23.20
CA SER A 426 -18.98 -15.04 -21.96
C SER A 426 -17.92 -14.91 -20.87
N ALA A 427 -17.04 -15.89 -20.70
CA ALA A 427 -15.89 -15.78 -19.81
C ALA A 427 -14.95 -14.64 -20.24
N PHE A 428 -14.69 -14.53 -21.55
CA PHE A 428 -13.85 -13.47 -22.08
C PHE A 428 -14.48 -12.07 -21.93
N ASN A 429 -15.82 -11.98 -22.02
CA ASN A 429 -16.54 -10.75 -21.70
C ASN A 429 -16.41 -10.39 -20.22
N ALA A 430 -16.48 -11.38 -19.32
CA ALA A 430 -16.28 -11.15 -17.88
C ALA A 430 -14.88 -10.60 -17.57
N ILE A 431 -13.84 -11.08 -18.28
CA ILE A 431 -12.49 -10.50 -18.17
C ILE A 431 -12.51 -9.00 -18.54
N ALA A 432 -13.25 -8.63 -19.57
CA ALA A 432 -13.32 -7.24 -20.04
C ALA A 432 -14.09 -6.30 -19.09
N GLU A 433 -14.81 -6.82 -18.09
CA GLU A 433 -15.48 -6.02 -17.04
C GLU A 433 -14.55 -5.71 -15.85
N LEU A 434 -13.34 -6.29 -15.81
CA LEU A 434 -12.35 -6.05 -14.76
C LEU A 434 -11.68 -4.69 -14.94
N SER A 435 -12.39 -3.59 -14.67
CA SER A 435 -11.97 -2.22 -14.99
C SER A 435 -10.63 -1.80 -14.38
N GLU A 436 -10.27 -2.40 -13.24
CA GLU A 436 -9.02 -2.12 -12.53
C GLU A 436 -7.81 -2.88 -13.06
N LEU A 437 -8.00 -3.81 -14.00
CA LEU A 437 -6.95 -4.68 -14.54
C LEU A 437 -5.90 -3.88 -15.32
N GLU A 438 -4.63 -4.06 -14.96
CA GLU A 438 -3.48 -3.40 -15.57
C GLU A 438 -2.64 -4.36 -16.42
N SER A 439 -2.61 -5.66 -16.08
CA SER A 439 -1.90 -6.68 -16.85
C SER A 439 -2.82 -7.85 -17.20
N LEU A 440 -2.81 -8.23 -18.47
CA LEU A 440 -3.49 -9.41 -18.98
C LEU A 440 -2.53 -10.26 -19.81
N GLU A 441 -2.17 -11.41 -19.26
CA GLU A 441 -1.40 -12.43 -19.97
C GLU A 441 -2.35 -13.58 -20.34
N LEU A 442 -2.59 -13.73 -21.64
CA LEU A 442 -3.50 -14.74 -22.18
C LEU A 442 -2.78 -16.08 -22.33
N GLY A 443 -3.50 -17.16 -22.05
CA GLY A 443 -3.03 -18.53 -22.14
C GLY A 443 -3.51 -19.25 -23.40
N ASP A 444 -3.04 -20.49 -23.60
CA ASP A 444 -3.41 -21.37 -24.74
C ASP A 444 -4.93 -21.67 -24.82
N ASN A 445 -5.64 -21.42 -23.72
CA ASN A 445 -7.08 -21.55 -23.57
C ASN A 445 -7.88 -20.41 -24.23
N VAL A 446 -7.23 -19.36 -24.73
CA VAL A 446 -7.90 -18.29 -25.47
C VAL A 446 -7.65 -18.48 -26.97
N ASN A 447 -8.69 -18.80 -27.73
CA ASN A 447 -8.60 -18.87 -29.19
C ASN A 447 -9.05 -17.54 -29.82
N PRO A 448 -8.14 -16.73 -30.41
CA PRO A 448 -8.46 -15.43 -31.02
C PRO A 448 -9.52 -15.49 -32.12
N ASP A 449 -9.66 -16.63 -32.81
CA ASP A 449 -10.67 -16.83 -33.85
C ASP A 449 -12.08 -17.11 -33.29
N GLU A 450 -12.18 -17.51 -32.03
CA GLU A 450 -13.45 -17.86 -31.36
C GLU A 450 -13.91 -16.81 -30.36
N VAL A 451 -13.07 -15.83 -30.03
CA VAL A 451 -13.43 -14.71 -29.15
C VAL A 451 -13.29 -13.35 -29.83
N ASN A 452 -14.21 -12.46 -29.52
CA ASN A 452 -14.17 -11.08 -29.97
C ASN A 452 -13.18 -10.27 -29.13
N LEU A 453 -11.96 -10.07 -29.63
CA LEU A 453 -10.91 -9.29 -28.96
C LEU A 453 -11.27 -7.81 -28.73
N SER A 454 -12.20 -7.23 -29.48
CA SER A 454 -12.56 -5.80 -29.34
C SER A 454 -13.18 -5.44 -27.99
N VAL A 455 -13.68 -6.43 -27.24
CA VAL A 455 -14.24 -6.22 -25.90
C VAL A 455 -13.18 -5.76 -24.89
N LEU A 456 -11.90 -6.09 -25.12
CA LEU A 456 -10.78 -5.64 -24.28
C LEU A 456 -10.64 -4.11 -24.25
N SER A 457 -11.24 -3.40 -25.21
CA SER A 457 -11.31 -1.93 -25.21
C SER A 457 -12.00 -1.31 -24.00
N LYS A 458 -12.76 -2.11 -23.23
CA LYS A 458 -13.35 -1.71 -21.94
C LYS A 458 -12.31 -1.55 -20.84
N LEU A 459 -11.18 -2.26 -20.92
CA LEU A 459 -10.10 -2.22 -19.94
C LEU A 459 -9.25 -0.95 -20.11
N LYS A 460 -9.72 0.17 -19.55
CA LYS A 460 -9.08 1.49 -19.72
C LYS A 460 -7.72 1.61 -19.04
N ASN A 461 -7.48 0.79 -18.02
CA ASN A 461 -6.24 0.77 -17.24
C ASN A 461 -5.22 -0.26 -17.75
N LEU A 462 -5.55 -1.02 -18.81
CA LEU A 462 -4.68 -2.08 -19.31
C LEU A 462 -3.40 -1.51 -19.89
N LYS A 463 -2.26 -1.92 -19.32
CA LYS A 463 -0.90 -1.51 -19.70
C LYS A 463 -0.11 -2.65 -20.33
N VAL A 464 -0.32 -3.87 -19.87
CA VAL A 464 0.37 -5.06 -20.36
C VAL A 464 -0.62 -6.00 -21.01
N LEU A 465 -0.36 -6.40 -22.26
CA LEU A 465 -1.17 -7.39 -22.97
C LEU A 465 -0.27 -8.37 -23.71
N HIS A 466 -0.26 -9.62 -23.25
CA HIS A 466 0.55 -10.69 -23.83
C HIS A 466 -0.32 -11.80 -24.38
N PHE A 467 0.00 -12.26 -25.59
CA PHE A 467 -0.58 -13.43 -26.22
C PHE A 467 0.40 -14.61 -26.19
N PRO A 468 -0.08 -15.86 -26.06
CA PRO A 468 0.78 -17.03 -26.04
C PRO A 468 1.23 -17.39 -27.46
N ARG A 469 2.41 -18.01 -27.58
CA ARG A 469 2.97 -18.46 -28.87
C ARG A 469 2.11 -19.49 -29.60
N SER A 470 1.37 -20.29 -28.85
CA SER A 470 0.53 -21.38 -29.37
C SER A 470 -0.72 -20.90 -30.13
N ARG A 471 -1.13 -19.63 -29.96
CA ARG A 471 -2.35 -19.03 -30.51
C ARG A 471 -1.99 -17.81 -31.35
N PRO A 472 -1.55 -18.04 -32.59
CA PRO A 472 -1.08 -16.96 -33.44
C PRO A 472 -2.14 -15.91 -33.77
N LEU A 473 -1.68 -14.67 -33.91
CA LEU A 473 -2.47 -13.54 -34.35
C LEU A 473 -2.25 -13.25 -35.85
N ASN A 474 -3.24 -12.61 -36.46
CA ASN A 474 -3.17 -12.08 -37.81
C ASN A 474 -3.59 -10.60 -37.82
N ASP A 475 -3.57 -9.95 -38.98
CA ASP A 475 -3.93 -8.53 -39.12
C ASP A 475 -5.36 -8.19 -38.65
N SER A 476 -6.31 -9.11 -38.82
CA SER A 476 -7.70 -8.92 -38.38
C SER A 476 -7.82 -8.90 -36.86
N HIS A 477 -7.05 -9.77 -36.18
CA HIS A 477 -6.98 -9.80 -34.72
C HIS A 477 -6.43 -8.48 -34.18
N LEU A 478 -5.31 -7.96 -34.73
CA LEU A 478 -4.76 -6.68 -34.27
C LEU A 478 -5.64 -5.48 -34.60
N LYS A 479 -6.37 -5.52 -35.72
CA LYS A 479 -7.38 -4.50 -36.03
C LYS A 479 -8.46 -4.41 -34.97
N SER A 480 -8.85 -5.54 -34.38
CA SER A 480 -9.84 -5.59 -33.29
C SER A 480 -9.33 -4.95 -31.99
N LEU A 481 -8.01 -4.89 -31.80
CA LEU A 481 -7.34 -4.28 -30.65
C LEU A 481 -7.00 -2.79 -30.86
N ALA A 482 -7.30 -2.21 -32.04
CA ALA A 482 -6.86 -0.87 -32.43
C ALA A 482 -7.39 0.27 -31.54
N SER A 483 -8.40 0.02 -30.72
CA SER A 483 -8.96 0.99 -29.78
C SER A 483 -8.19 1.08 -28.45
N LEU A 484 -7.31 0.13 -28.15
CA LEU A 484 -6.40 0.22 -27.01
C LEU A 484 -5.38 1.33 -27.25
N LYS A 485 -5.17 2.19 -26.24
CA LYS A 485 -4.27 3.37 -26.30
C LYS A 485 -3.35 3.51 -25.08
N SER A 486 -3.49 2.64 -24.08
CA SER A 486 -2.82 2.72 -22.79
C SER A 486 -1.68 1.71 -22.62
N LEU A 487 -1.39 0.87 -23.62
CA LEU A 487 -0.40 -0.19 -23.50
C LEU A 487 1.02 0.39 -23.38
N THR A 488 1.78 -0.14 -22.42
CA THR A 488 3.21 0.07 -22.22
C THR A 488 4.02 -1.16 -22.61
N ASP A 489 3.43 -2.36 -22.55
CA ASP A 489 4.06 -3.62 -22.95
C ASP A 489 3.07 -4.45 -23.78
N PHE A 490 3.50 -4.83 -24.98
CA PHE A 490 2.72 -5.66 -25.89
C PHE A 490 3.56 -6.80 -26.45
N ARG A 491 3.03 -8.02 -26.33
CA ARG A 491 3.64 -9.23 -26.89
C ARG A 491 2.63 -10.02 -27.71
N CYS A 492 2.99 -10.35 -28.95
CA CYS A 492 2.22 -11.28 -29.77
C CYS A 492 3.10 -12.14 -30.68
N PHE A 493 2.48 -13.19 -31.21
CA PHE A 493 3.08 -14.15 -32.12
C PHE A 493 2.22 -14.26 -33.37
N GLY A 494 2.80 -14.26 -34.56
CA GLY A 494 2.05 -14.37 -35.83
C GLY A 494 1.93 -15.80 -36.36
N THR A 495 3.01 -16.58 -36.27
CA THR A 495 3.25 -17.82 -37.05
C THR A 495 2.92 -17.62 -38.55
N GLY A 496 2.89 -18.65 -39.40
CA GLY A 496 2.64 -18.55 -40.86
C GLY A 496 1.25 -18.02 -41.31
N GLY A 497 0.58 -17.21 -40.47
CA GLY A 497 -0.83 -16.80 -40.57
C GLY A 497 -1.09 -15.35 -40.96
N GLY A 498 -0.10 -14.63 -41.53
CA GLY A 498 -0.36 -13.31 -42.11
C GLY A 498 -0.43 -12.14 -41.13
N LEU A 499 0.47 -12.12 -40.13
CA LEU A 499 0.76 -10.92 -39.34
C LEU A 499 1.76 -10.04 -40.10
N THR A 500 1.29 -8.91 -40.64
CA THR A 500 2.05 -8.02 -41.53
C THR A 500 2.17 -6.60 -40.97
N ASP A 501 2.80 -5.71 -41.74
CA ASP A 501 2.90 -4.29 -41.40
C ASP A 501 1.52 -3.63 -41.17
N GLN A 502 0.46 -4.10 -41.84
CA GLN A 502 -0.90 -3.55 -41.68
C GLN A 502 -1.52 -3.91 -40.33
N GLY A 503 -1.34 -5.14 -39.86
CA GLY A 503 -1.76 -5.55 -38.52
C GLY A 503 -1.03 -4.76 -37.45
N LEU A 504 0.29 -4.69 -37.54
CA LEU A 504 1.14 -3.99 -36.56
C LEU A 504 0.86 -2.48 -36.53
N LYS A 505 0.49 -1.87 -37.66
CA LYS A 505 0.00 -0.49 -37.68
C LYS A 505 -1.22 -0.27 -36.77
N SER A 506 -2.08 -1.27 -36.60
CA SER A 506 -3.32 -1.15 -35.81
C SER A 506 -3.08 -0.88 -34.33
N ILE A 507 -1.97 -1.37 -33.76
CA ILE A 507 -1.62 -1.16 -32.35
C ILE A 507 -0.74 0.09 -32.11
N SER A 508 -0.28 0.77 -33.17
CA SER A 508 0.61 1.94 -33.08
C SER A 508 0.01 3.17 -32.39
N GLY A 509 -1.29 3.15 -32.09
CA GLY A 509 -1.93 4.20 -31.30
C GLY A 509 -1.57 4.21 -29.81
N ASN A 510 -0.89 3.17 -29.30
CA ASN A 510 -0.36 3.12 -27.95
C ASN A 510 0.95 3.92 -27.87
N ARG A 511 0.84 5.23 -27.63
CA ARG A 511 2.00 6.15 -27.67
C ARG A 511 2.92 6.05 -26.45
N SER A 512 2.48 5.38 -25.39
CA SER A 512 3.28 5.11 -24.18
C SER A 512 3.98 3.75 -24.23
N LEU A 513 4.04 3.09 -25.40
CA LEU A 513 4.62 1.76 -25.52
C LEU A 513 6.13 1.79 -25.26
N GLU A 514 6.57 1.00 -24.28
CA GLU A 514 7.98 0.84 -23.87
C GLU A 514 8.56 -0.51 -24.32
N GLN A 515 7.74 -1.55 -24.39
CA GLN A 515 8.13 -2.90 -24.82
C GLN A 515 7.26 -3.35 -25.99
N LEU A 516 7.90 -3.79 -27.08
CA LEU A 516 7.23 -4.32 -28.26
C LEU A 516 7.86 -5.63 -28.70
N HIS A 517 7.17 -6.74 -28.42
CA HIS A 517 7.62 -8.09 -28.75
C HIS A 517 6.74 -8.70 -29.83
N ILE A 518 7.25 -8.71 -31.06
CA ILE A 518 6.56 -9.27 -32.22
C ILE A 518 7.35 -10.48 -32.73
N ASP A 519 6.86 -11.65 -32.35
CA ASP A 519 7.50 -12.91 -32.67
C ASP A 519 6.82 -13.61 -33.85
N GLU A 520 7.62 -14.33 -34.63
CA GLU A 520 7.17 -15.13 -35.78
C GLU A 520 6.19 -14.39 -36.71
N ASN A 521 6.66 -13.34 -37.35
CA ASN A 521 5.81 -12.49 -38.20
C ASN A 521 6.37 -12.32 -39.63
N GLU A 522 5.55 -11.76 -40.51
CA GLU A 522 5.87 -11.49 -41.92
C GLU A 522 6.06 -9.99 -42.22
N ALA A 523 6.26 -9.14 -41.21
CA ALA A 523 6.41 -7.71 -41.41
C ALA A 523 7.77 -7.37 -42.03
N THR A 524 7.78 -6.36 -42.90
CA THR A 524 8.98 -5.92 -43.63
C THR A 524 9.84 -4.93 -42.84
N GLY A 525 9.29 -4.40 -41.74
CA GLY A 525 9.88 -3.30 -40.97
C GLY A 525 9.29 -1.93 -41.31
N GLU A 526 8.47 -1.82 -42.37
CA GLU A 526 7.75 -0.57 -42.68
C GLU A 526 6.87 -0.12 -41.52
N PHE A 527 6.31 -1.07 -40.76
CA PHE A 527 5.47 -0.79 -39.60
C PHE A 527 6.17 0.06 -38.53
N LEU A 528 7.50 -0.04 -38.38
CA LEU A 528 8.28 0.68 -37.37
C LEU A 528 8.08 2.20 -37.46
N LYS A 529 7.86 2.72 -38.67
CA LYS A 529 7.58 4.16 -38.91
C LYS A 529 6.34 4.64 -38.15
N ASN A 530 5.37 3.76 -37.91
CA ASN A 530 4.14 4.10 -37.19
C ASN A 530 4.37 4.22 -35.67
N PHE A 531 5.44 3.63 -35.15
CA PHE A 531 5.80 3.64 -33.72
C PHE A 531 6.77 4.75 -33.35
N VAL A 532 7.31 5.49 -34.31
CA VAL A 532 8.17 6.65 -34.05
C VAL A 532 7.48 7.60 -33.06
N GLY A 533 8.24 8.01 -32.03
CA GLY A 533 7.74 8.80 -30.91
C GLY A 533 7.27 7.99 -29.70
N CYS A 534 7.13 6.66 -29.80
CA CYS A 534 6.94 5.81 -28.62
C CYS A 534 8.26 5.69 -27.83
N PRO A 535 8.22 5.66 -26.49
CA PRO A 535 9.40 5.54 -25.63
C PRO A 535 9.91 4.09 -25.54
N LEU A 536 10.12 3.42 -26.68
CA LEU A 536 10.53 2.02 -26.74
C LEU A 536 11.92 1.82 -26.13
N LYS A 537 11.98 0.97 -25.10
CA LYS A 537 13.19 0.50 -24.41
C LYS A 537 13.54 -0.93 -24.81
N GLY A 538 12.57 -1.74 -25.19
CA GLY A 538 12.83 -3.11 -25.65
C GLY A 538 12.03 -3.49 -26.87
N MET A 539 12.68 -4.21 -27.78
CA MET A 539 12.10 -4.64 -29.04
C MET A 539 12.56 -6.05 -29.41
N THR A 540 11.61 -6.91 -29.77
CA THR A 540 11.86 -8.25 -30.30
C THR A 540 11.16 -8.40 -31.63
N LEU A 541 11.93 -8.73 -32.68
CA LEU A 541 11.46 -8.90 -34.06
C LEU A 541 11.95 -10.23 -34.61
N THR A 542 11.11 -11.26 -34.56
CA THR A 542 11.51 -12.60 -35.03
C THR A 542 10.72 -13.05 -36.25
N GLY A 543 11.42 -13.63 -37.24
CA GLY A 543 10.81 -14.28 -38.39
C GLY A 543 10.18 -15.62 -38.00
N ILE A 544 9.46 -16.23 -38.93
CA ILE A 544 8.75 -17.51 -38.72
C ILE A 544 9.72 -18.69 -38.92
N TYR A 545 9.53 -19.78 -38.18
CA TYR A 545 10.35 -20.98 -38.36
C TYR A 545 10.09 -21.62 -39.75
N ASN A 546 11.15 -21.99 -40.48
CA ASN A 546 11.12 -22.50 -41.87
C ASN A 546 10.54 -21.56 -42.95
N THR A 547 10.14 -20.33 -42.60
CA THR A 547 9.67 -19.34 -43.57
C THR A 547 10.55 -18.09 -43.45
N PRO A 548 11.18 -17.61 -44.53
CA PRO A 548 12.01 -16.41 -44.49
C PRO A 548 11.27 -15.23 -43.82
N GLY A 549 11.88 -14.67 -42.78
CA GLY A 549 11.49 -13.34 -42.28
C GLY A 549 11.68 -12.29 -43.36
N LYS A 550 10.88 -11.21 -43.31
CA LYS A 550 10.87 -10.16 -44.34
C LYS A 550 11.56 -8.86 -43.89
N LEU A 551 12.13 -8.82 -42.69
CA LEU A 551 12.88 -7.65 -42.22
C LEU A 551 14.23 -7.63 -42.93
N ASN A 552 14.48 -6.55 -43.67
CA ASN A 552 15.72 -6.34 -44.42
C ASN A 552 16.42 -5.05 -43.97
N ASP A 553 17.54 -4.74 -44.62
CA ASP A 553 18.35 -3.55 -44.31
C ASP A 553 17.59 -2.23 -44.39
N GLU A 554 16.59 -2.11 -45.29
CA GLU A 554 15.76 -0.91 -45.40
C GLU A 554 14.76 -0.80 -44.25
N GLY A 555 14.18 -1.94 -43.84
CA GLY A 555 13.23 -2.02 -42.73
C GLY A 555 13.83 -1.57 -41.40
N VAL A 556 15.10 -1.94 -41.15
CA VAL A 556 15.80 -1.56 -39.90
C VAL A 556 16.28 -0.11 -39.85
N LEU A 557 16.28 0.64 -40.96
CA LEU A 557 16.71 2.05 -40.96
C LEU A 557 15.96 2.89 -39.93
N THR A 558 14.68 2.58 -39.71
CA THR A 558 13.82 3.32 -38.76
C THR A 558 14.24 3.11 -37.31
N LEU A 559 15.08 2.12 -36.99
CA LEU A 559 15.47 1.85 -35.60
C LEU A 559 16.18 3.04 -34.94
N VAL A 560 16.91 3.86 -35.71
CA VAL A 560 17.61 5.05 -35.19
C VAL A 560 16.67 6.07 -34.52
N GLU A 561 15.37 6.01 -34.84
CA GLU A 561 14.33 6.88 -34.27
C GLU A 561 13.85 6.38 -32.88
N PHE A 562 14.44 5.31 -32.35
CA PHE A 562 14.19 4.80 -30.99
C PHE A 562 15.46 4.94 -30.12
N PRO A 563 15.85 6.17 -29.74
CA PRO A 563 17.11 6.41 -29.04
C PRO A 563 17.15 5.83 -27.62
N LEU A 564 15.99 5.49 -27.04
CA LEU A 564 15.87 4.91 -25.71
C LEU A 564 16.00 3.37 -25.70
N LEU A 565 16.23 2.74 -26.85
CA LEU A 565 16.28 1.29 -26.94
C LEU A 565 17.48 0.72 -26.16
N GLU A 566 17.18 -0.12 -25.18
CA GLU A 566 18.13 -0.81 -24.30
C GLU A 566 18.28 -2.29 -24.68
N THR A 567 17.21 -2.91 -25.18
CA THR A 567 17.22 -4.32 -25.62
C THR A 567 16.69 -4.45 -27.06
N LEU A 568 17.45 -5.18 -27.88
CA LEU A 568 17.06 -5.49 -29.26
C LEU A 568 17.34 -6.95 -29.55
N THR A 569 16.29 -7.69 -29.92
CA THR A 569 16.39 -9.05 -30.45
C THR A 569 15.87 -9.05 -31.89
N ILE A 570 16.72 -9.45 -32.83
CA ILE A 570 16.32 -9.73 -34.22
C ILE A 570 16.71 -11.17 -34.52
N SER A 571 15.75 -11.99 -34.93
CA SER A 571 16.00 -13.41 -35.19
C SER A 571 15.32 -13.87 -36.48
N ARG A 572 15.94 -14.81 -37.20
CA ARG A 572 15.40 -15.45 -38.42
C ARG A 572 15.09 -14.47 -39.55
N GLN A 573 16.04 -13.60 -39.87
CA GLN A 573 15.91 -12.59 -40.93
C GLN A 573 16.95 -12.83 -42.05
N PRO A 574 16.64 -13.66 -43.06
CA PRO A 574 17.60 -14.04 -44.10
C PRO A 574 17.96 -12.91 -45.07
N GLU A 575 17.18 -11.83 -45.12
CA GLU A 575 17.47 -10.66 -45.96
C GLU A 575 18.29 -9.57 -45.24
N LEU A 576 18.56 -9.75 -43.94
CA LEU A 576 19.31 -8.78 -43.14
C LEU A 576 20.82 -8.99 -43.34
N THR A 577 21.51 -7.97 -43.84
CA THR A 577 22.95 -8.05 -44.15
C THR A 577 23.76 -7.20 -43.17
N GLY A 578 25.09 -7.20 -43.31
CA GLY A 578 25.99 -6.34 -42.55
C GLY A 578 25.65 -4.84 -42.59
N LYS A 579 24.90 -4.35 -43.58
CA LYS A 579 24.48 -2.93 -43.63
C LYS A 579 23.59 -2.54 -42.46
N ALA A 580 22.80 -3.47 -41.93
CA ALA A 580 21.98 -3.24 -40.73
C ALA A 580 22.81 -2.83 -39.51
N MET A 581 24.07 -3.27 -39.42
CA MET A 581 24.95 -2.89 -38.32
C MET A 581 25.23 -1.40 -38.27
N ASN A 582 25.27 -0.71 -39.42
CA ASN A 582 25.44 0.75 -39.48
C ASN A 582 24.30 1.50 -38.78
N VAL A 583 23.12 0.88 -38.66
CA VAL A 583 21.97 1.42 -37.94
C VAL A 583 22.05 1.05 -36.46
N ILE A 584 22.25 -0.24 -36.16
CA ILE A 584 22.24 -0.76 -34.78
C ILE A 584 23.27 -0.04 -33.90
N VAL A 585 24.47 0.28 -34.43
CA VAL A 585 25.53 0.96 -33.66
C VAL A 585 25.22 2.43 -33.35
N GLN A 586 24.15 2.99 -33.90
CA GLN A 586 23.66 4.33 -33.56
C GLN A 586 22.78 4.32 -32.31
N LEU A 587 22.31 3.14 -31.86
CA LEU A 587 21.49 2.97 -30.65
C LEU A 587 22.36 3.06 -29.39
N LYS A 588 22.78 4.27 -29.02
CA LYS A 588 23.78 4.50 -27.96
C LYS A 588 23.35 4.04 -26.56
N HIS A 589 22.06 3.78 -26.35
CA HIS A 589 21.51 3.25 -25.10
C HIS A 589 21.45 1.72 -25.05
N LEU A 590 21.79 1.02 -26.14
CA LEU A 590 21.67 -0.43 -26.24
C LEU A 590 22.60 -1.14 -25.25
N GLN A 591 22.03 -2.01 -24.43
CA GLN A 591 22.69 -2.82 -23.40
C GLN A 591 22.68 -4.30 -23.74
N ARG A 592 21.65 -4.76 -24.45
CA ARG A 592 21.49 -6.15 -24.89
C ARG A 592 21.17 -6.21 -26.38
N LEU A 593 21.99 -6.94 -27.13
CA LEU A 593 21.77 -7.26 -28.53
C LEU A 593 21.74 -8.77 -28.72
N GLN A 594 20.70 -9.27 -29.37
CA GLN A 594 20.61 -10.66 -29.80
C GLN A 594 20.30 -10.70 -31.30
N LEU A 595 21.19 -11.34 -32.07
CA LEU A 595 21.06 -11.57 -33.49
C LEU A 595 21.19 -13.07 -33.74
N GLU A 596 20.09 -13.72 -34.10
CA GLU A 596 20.04 -15.17 -34.31
C GLU A 596 19.54 -15.49 -35.73
N ASP A 597 20.13 -16.48 -36.40
CA ASP A 597 19.69 -16.96 -37.71
C ASP A 597 19.56 -15.81 -38.75
N CYS A 598 20.62 -15.00 -38.83
CA CYS A 598 20.79 -13.90 -39.80
C CYS A 598 21.94 -14.24 -40.77
N PRO A 599 21.75 -15.19 -41.71
CA PRO A 599 22.83 -15.85 -42.45
C PRO A 599 23.65 -14.96 -43.39
N GLN A 600 23.20 -13.74 -43.69
CA GLN A 600 23.92 -12.79 -44.55
C GLN A 600 24.85 -11.84 -43.77
N MET A 601 24.82 -11.89 -42.44
CA MET A 601 25.77 -11.18 -41.59
C MET A 601 27.04 -11.99 -41.40
N GLN A 602 28.19 -11.32 -41.47
CA GLN A 602 29.52 -11.94 -41.38
C GLN A 602 30.29 -11.36 -40.20
N ASP A 603 31.30 -12.09 -39.69
CA ASP A 603 32.16 -11.68 -38.57
C ASP A 603 32.66 -10.23 -38.68
N LYS A 604 33.05 -9.81 -39.89
CA LYS A 604 33.57 -8.46 -40.16
C LYS A 604 32.57 -7.35 -39.86
N ASP A 605 31.27 -7.65 -39.95
CA ASP A 605 30.19 -6.68 -39.77
C ASP A 605 30.01 -6.31 -38.27
N PHE A 606 30.45 -7.19 -37.36
CA PHE A 606 30.30 -7.00 -35.92
C PHE A 606 31.43 -6.18 -35.27
N VAL A 607 32.49 -5.83 -36.00
CA VAL A 607 33.59 -4.97 -35.50
C VAL A 607 33.04 -3.61 -35.01
N GLU A 608 31.99 -3.11 -35.67
CA GLU A 608 31.34 -1.84 -35.38
C GLU A 608 30.62 -1.83 -34.01
N LEU A 609 30.34 -3.00 -33.41
CA LEU A 609 29.73 -3.08 -32.06
C LEU A 609 30.58 -2.41 -30.98
N SER A 610 31.89 -2.25 -31.21
CA SER A 610 32.78 -1.48 -30.34
C SER A 610 32.34 -0.02 -30.13
N ALA A 611 31.50 0.53 -31.01
CA ALA A 611 30.94 1.87 -30.89
C ALA A 611 29.77 1.99 -29.87
N LEU A 612 29.30 0.88 -29.30
CA LEU A 612 28.24 0.81 -28.30
C LEU A 612 28.83 0.63 -26.89
N SER A 613 29.19 1.74 -26.25
CA SER A 613 29.86 1.73 -24.94
C SER A 613 29.02 1.21 -23.77
N ARG A 614 27.70 1.05 -23.96
CA ARG A 614 26.77 0.55 -22.94
C ARG A 614 26.39 -0.92 -23.13
N LEU A 615 26.87 -1.56 -24.19
CA LEU A 615 26.54 -2.94 -24.53
C LEU A 615 27.18 -3.89 -23.52
N GLN A 616 26.34 -4.69 -22.85
CA GLN A 616 26.74 -5.63 -21.78
C GLN A 616 26.52 -7.08 -22.17
N TYR A 617 25.56 -7.34 -23.06
CA TYR A 617 25.21 -8.68 -23.51
C TYR A 617 25.07 -8.72 -25.02
N VAL A 618 25.76 -9.68 -25.64
CA VAL A 618 25.69 -9.94 -27.08
C VAL A 618 25.54 -11.44 -27.28
N GLU A 619 24.51 -11.84 -28.02
CA GLU A 619 24.32 -13.21 -28.50
C GLU A 619 24.22 -13.18 -30.02
N LEU A 620 25.14 -13.89 -30.69
CA LEU A 620 25.23 -14.02 -32.14
C LEU A 620 25.19 -15.52 -32.46
N THR A 621 24.09 -16.01 -33.01
CA THR A 621 23.85 -17.45 -33.23
C THR A 621 23.35 -17.81 -34.62
#